data_AF-A0ABC8RTG7-F1
#
_entry.id   AF-A0ABC8RTG7-F1
#
_cell.length_a   1.000
_cell.length_b   1.000
_cell.length_c   1.000
_cell.angle_alpha   90.00
_cell.angle_beta   90.00
_cell.angle_gamma   90.00
#
_symmetry.space_group_name_H-M   'P 1'
#
loop_
_entity.id
_entity.type
_entity.pdbx_description
1 polymer ?
#
loop_
_entity_poly.entity_id
_entity_poly.type
_entity_poly.pdbx_seq_one_letter_code
_entity_poly.pdbx_strand_id
1 'polypeptide(L)'
;MAYHRKRVGKVDDDRLKFEISTIFSREGIEMYMSSGVDKEEVKFSVPLLDMDINKMVIGCTWRHQQKIFLQVIFPIGKKYLVAPSAPRLKLVSSPELKALFPIEEFRLPPWLNGMCMAEYLPTLEEMLESQIGDAVSSIEVRRKFIVALAPLFGRPVEADPVCILQILRDFM
;
A
#
# COMPACT_ATOMS: atom_id res chain seq x y z
N MET A 1 -11.74 -5.81 -16.28
CA MET A 1 -11.15 -6.86 -15.40
C MET A 1 -11.06 -8.24 -16.04
N ALA A 2 -12.13 -8.82 -16.60
CA ALA A 2 -12.10 -10.16 -17.19
C ALA A 2 -11.09 -10.33 -18.36
N TYR A 3 -10.89 -9.30 -19.19
CA TYR A 3 -9.93 -9.32 -20.30
C TYR A 3 -8.48 -9.48 -19.85
N HIS A 4 -8.03 -8.69 -18.87
CA HIS A 4 -6.66 -8.78 -18.36
C HIS A 4 -6.42 -10.10 -17.62
N ARG A 5 -7.37 -10.57 -16.82
CA ARG A 5 -7.28 -11.89 -16.17
C ARG A 5 -7.17 -13.02 -17.19
N LYS A 6 -7.96 -12.99 -18.27
CA LYS A 6 -7.85 -13.95 -19.39
C LYS A 6 -6.51 -13.89 -20.12
N ARG A 7 -5.91 -12.70 -20.25
CA ARG A 7 -4.58 -12.54 -20.88
C ARG A 7 -3.45 -13.03 -19.98
N VAL A 8 -3.49 -12.69 -18.69
CA VAL A 8 -2.51 -13.18 -17.71
C VAL A 8 -2.58 -14.71 -17.60
N GLY A 9 -3.78 -15.30 -17.62
CA GLY A 9 -3.94 -16.76 -17.64
C GLY A 9 -3.43 -17.46 -18.91
N LYS A 10 -3.14 -16.71 -19.99
CA LYS A 10 -2.51 -17.24 -21.21
C LYS A 10 -0.98 -17.13 -21.18
N VAL A 11 -0.40 -16.49 -20.16
CA VAL A 11 1.05 -16.40 -20.01
C VAL A 11 1.58 -17.76 -19.58
N ASP A 12 2.48 -18.32 -20.39
CA ASP A 12 3.13 -19.59 -20.12
C ASP A 12 4.41 -19.36 -19.29
N ASP A 13 4.20 -19.01 -18.02
CA ASP A 13 5.25 -18.78 -17.03
C ASP A 13 4.86 -19.51 -15.73
N ASP A 14 5.63 -20.54 -15.36
CA ASP A 14 5.30 -21.42 -14.24
C ASP A 14 5.39 -20.71 -12.89
N ARG A 15 6.27 -19.70 -12.78
CA ARG A 15 6.34 -18.87 -11.58
C ARG A 15 5.06 -18.04 -11.44
N LEU A 16 4.61 -17.38 -12.52
CA LEU A 16 3.35 -16.62 -12.48
C LEU A 16 2.14 -17.51 -12.19
N LYS A 17 2.07 -18.71 -12.77
CA LYS A 17 1.00 -19.67 -12.46
C LYS A 17 0.99 -20.07 -10.99
N PHE A 18 2.16 -20.34 -10.42
CA PHE A 18 2.31 -20.64 -8.99
C PHE A 18 1.86 -19.46 -8.12
N GLU A 19 2.33 -18.26 -8.41
CA GLU A 19 1.96 -17.06 -7.67
C GLU A 19 0.44 -16.78 -7.71
N ILE A 20 -0.20 -16.97 -8.86
CA ILE A 20 -1.65 -16.81 -9.01
C ILE A 20 -2.41 -17.88 -8.20
N SER A 21 -1.91 -19.12 -8.15
CA SER A 21 -2.57 -20.20 -7.41
C SER A 21 -2.45 -20.03 -5.90
N THR A 22 -1.34 -19.50 -5.40
CA THR A 22 -1.14 -19.31 -3.96
C THR A 22 -1.95 -18.15 -3.39
N ILE A 23 -2.22 -17.10 -4.18
CA ILE A 23 -3.00 -15.94 -3.73
C ILE A 23 -4.46 -15.95 -4.21
N PHE A 24 -4.92 -17.04 -4.83
CA PHE A 24 -6.25 -17.11 -5.45
C PHE A 24 -7.41 -16.87 -4.47
N SER A 25 -7.22 -17.19 -3.20
CA SER A 25 -8.22 -16.98 -2.14
C SER A 25 -8.39 -15.52 -1.72
N ARG A 26 -7.45 -14.63 -2.09
CA ARG A 26 -7.54 -13.20 -1.77
C ARG A 26 -8.46 -12.47 -2.74
N GLU A 27 -9.46 -11.81 -2.19
CA GLU A 27 -10.38 -10.97 -2.95
C GLU A 27 -9.75 -9.61 -3.31
N GLY A 28 -10.29 -8.96 -4.34
CA GLY A 28 -9.89 -7.61 -4.74
C GLY A 28 -8.53 -7.49 -5.45
N ILE A 29 -7.81 -8.59 -5.70
CA ILE A 29 -6.57 -8.56 -6.48
C ILE A 29 -6.88 -8.21 -7.95
N GLU A 30 -6.24 -7.14 -8.43
CA GLU A 30 -6.25 -6.77 -9.83
C GLU A 30 -4.97 -7.22 -10.51
N MET A 31 -5.10 -7.72 -11.74
CA MET A 31 -3.97 -8.17 -12.56
C MET A 31 -4.03 -7.47 -13.90
N TYR A 32 -2.89 -6.93 -14.33
CA TYR A 32 -2.73 -6.26 -15.61
C TYR A 32 -1.43 -6.70 -16.27
N MET A 33 -1.46 -6.84 -17.60
CA MET A 33 -0.29 -7.14 -18.42
C MET A 33 0.08 -5.88 -19.21
N SER A 34 1.30 -5.38 -19.01
CA SER A 34 1.90 -4.34 -19.86
C SER A 34 2.85 -4.97 -20.87
N SER A 35 2.68 -4.65 -22.14
CA SER A 35 3.63 -4.95 -23.21
C SER A 35 4.31 -3.64 -23.63
N GLY A 36 5.56 -3.44 -23.21
CA GLY A 36 6.41 -2.37 -23.73
C GLY A 36 7.21 -2.83 -24.95
N VAL A 37 7.88 -1.90 -25.62
CA VAL A 37 8.66 -2.13 -26.86
C VAL A 37 9.69 -3.26 -26.72
N ASP A 38 10.20 -3.53 -25.50
CA ASP A 38 11.21 -4.57 -25.24
C ASP A 38 10.92 -5.54 -24.07
N LYS A 39 9.88 -5.29 -23.26
CA LYS A 39 9.62 -6.07 -22.03
C LYS A 39 8.13 -6.26 -21.79
N GLU A 40 7.72 -7.53 -21.69
CA GLU A 40 6.40 -7.89 -21.17
C GLU A 40 6.49 -8.05 -19.65
N GLU A 41 5.48 -7.53 -18.95
CA GLU A 41 5.44 -7.58 -17.49
C GLU A 41 4.00 -7.83 -17.03
N VAL A 42 3.87 -8.63 -15.96
CA VAL A 42 2.61 -8.80 -15.24
C VAL A 42 2.67 -8.00 -13.95
N LYS A 43 1.64 -7.17 -13.74
CA LYS A 43 1.47 -6.35 -12.56
C LYS A 43 0.28 -6.86 -11.76
N PHE A 44 0.52 -7.12 -10.48
CA PHE A 44 -0.51 -7.39 -9.48
C PHE A 44 -0.71 -6.12 -8.66
N SER A 45 -1.96 -5.74 -8.43
CA SER A 45 -2.34 -4.78 -7.40
C SER A 45 -3.02 -5.57 -6.30
N VAL A 46 -2.29 -5.84 -5.22
CA VAL A 46 -2.77 -6.61 -4.08
C VAL A 46 -3.29 -5.63 -3.03
N PRO A 47 -4.59 -5.61 -2.71
CA PRO A 47 -5.08 -4.82 -1.58
C PRO A 47 -4.41 -5.32 -0.31
N LEU A 48 -3.89 -4.38 0.48
CA LEU A 48 -3.26 -4.66 1.76
C LEU A 48 -4.19 -4.19 2.87
N LEU A 49 -4.18 -4.95 3.98
CA LEU A 49 -4.93 -4.70 5.20
C LEU A 49 -6.45 -4.76 5.02
N ASP A 50 -7.13 -5.54 5.85
CA ASP A 50 -8.59 -5.46 5.98
C ASP A 50 -8.99 -4.40 7.02
N MET A 51 -8.48 -3.18 6.83
CA MET A 51 -8.66 -2.07 7.77
C MET A 51 -9.35 -0.89 7.10
N ASP A 52 -10.35 -0.34 7.78
CA ASP A 52 -11.03 0.87 7.36
C ASP A 52 -10.26 2.11 7.86
N ILE A 53 -9.21 2.48 7.13
CA ILE A 53 -8.36 3.66 7.44
C ILE A 53 -9.21 4.92 7.63
N ASN A 54 -10.32 5.04 6.91
CA ASN A 54 -11.22 6.18 7.04
C ASN A 54 -11.80 6.32 8.46
N LYS A 55 -11.95 5.21 9.19
CA LYS A 55 -12.47 5.19 10.56
C LYS A 55 -11.38 5.27 11.63
N MET A 56 -10.10 5.08 11.27
CA MET A 56 -9.01 5.06 12.24
C MET A 56 -8.63 6.44 12.75
N VAL A 57 -8.76 7.48 11.91
CA VAL A 57 -8.43 8.86 12.30
C VAL A 57 -9.69 9.70 12.46
N ILE A 58 -10.07 9.95 13.71
CA ILE A 58 -11.25 10.74 14.07
C ILE A 58 -11.06 12.20 13.61
N GLY A 59 -12.06 12.73 12.92
CA GLY A 59 -12.07 14.12 12.45
C GLY A 59 -11.45 14.34 11.07
N CYS A 60 -10.90 13.30 10.43
CA CYS A 60 -10.47 13.39 9.04
C CYS A 60 -11.65 13.37 8.07
N THR A 61 -11.74 14.40 7.22
CA THR A 61 -12.77 14.52 6.17
C THR A 61 -12.29 13.85 4.87
N TRP A 62 -12.09 12.54 4.92
CA TRP A 62 -11.75 11.76 3.73
C TRP A 62 -12.86 11.90 2.69
N ARG A 63 -12.52 12.26 1.45
CA ARG A 63 -13.52 12.38 0.37
C ARG A 63 -13.83 11.03 -0.26
N HIS A 64 -12.84 10.14 -0.23
CA HIS A 64 -12.92 8.80 -0.80
C HIS A 64 -12.49 7.74 0.21
N GLN A 65 -12.81 6.48 -0.07
CA GLN A 65 -12.27 5.35 0.69
C GLN A 65 -10.75 5.29 0.47
N GLN A 66 -9.99 5.36 1.55
CA GLN A 66 -8.54 5.29 1.54
C GLN A 66 -8.13 3.83 1.45
N LYS A 67 -7.13 3.56 0.61
CA LYS A 67 -6.66 2.18 0.35
C LYS A 67 -5.16 2.19 0.16
N ILE A 68 -4.53 1.10 0.60
CA ILE A 68 -3.12 0.82 0.39
C ILE A 68 -3.04 -0.49 -0.40
N PHE A 69 -2.20 -0.52 -1.43
CA PHE A 69 -2.00 -1.68 -2.28
C PHE A 69 -0.51 -1.93 -2.48
N LEU A 70 -0.13 -3.21 -2.47
CA LEU A 70 1.16 -3.63 -2.98
C LEU A 70 1.05 -3.84 -4.48
N GLN A 71 1.83 -3.07 -5.23
CA GLN A 71 2.07 -3.34 -6.65
C GLN A 71 3.27 -4.30 -6.77
N VAL A 72 3.02 -5.51 -7.26
CA VAL A 72 4.05 -6.53 -7.52
C VAL A 72 4.20 -6.68 -9.03
N ILE A 73 5.41 -6.45 -9.55
CA ILE A 73 5.69 -6.43 -10.98
C ILE A 73 6.67 -7.55 -11.33
N PHE A 74 6.17 -8.55 -12.03
CA PHE A 74 6.96 -9.66 -12.54
C PHE A 74 7.39 -9.38 -13.98
N PRO A 75 8.69 -9.33 -14.27
CA PRO A 75 9.16 -9.31 -15.64
C PRO A 75 8.94 -10.69 -16.28
N ILE A 76 8.30 -10.71 -17.45
CA ILE A 76 8.20 -11.92 -18.26
C ILE A 76 9.49 -12.03 -19.06
N GLY A 77 10.37 -12.95 -18.66
CA GLY A 77 11.60 -13.24 -19.38
C GLY A 77 11.30 -13.97 -20.69
N LYS A 78 12.12 -13.74 -21.72
CA LYS A 78 12.22 -14.71 -22.83
C LYS A 78 12.76 -16.02 -22.21
N LYS A 79 12.22 -17.17 -22.61
CA LYS A 79 12.48 -18.53 -22.07
C LYS A 79 13.96 -18.98 -21.99
N TYR A 80 14.91 -18.11 -22.35
CA TYR A 80 16.35 -18.36 -22.47
C TYR A 80 17.21 -17.66 -21.41
N LEU A 81 16.62 -16.95 -20.43
CA LEU A 81 17.35 -16.38 -19.30
C LEU A 81 17.38 -17.37 -18.12
N VAL A 82 18.59 -17.64 -17.62
CA VAL A 82 18.89 -18.75 -16.68
C VAL A 82 18.41 -18.49 -15.24
N ALA A 83 17.98 -17.27 -14.90
CA ALA A 83 17.45 -16.95 -13.58
C ALA A 83 16.22 -16.02 -13.67
N PRO A 84 15.07 -16.38 -13.07
CA PRO A 84 13.94 -15.46 -12.93
C PRO A 84 14.37 -14.25 -12.09
N SER A 85 14.19 -13.04 -12.63
CA SER A 85 14.49 -11.82 -11.85
C SER A 85 13.50 -11.65 -10.71
N ALA A 86 13.96 -11.15 -9.55
CA ALA A 86 13.08 -10.82 -8.44
C ALA A 86 11.95 -9.85 -8.89
N PRO A 87 10.74 -9.93 -8.31
CA PRO A 87 9.67 -9.02 -8.68
C PRO A 87 10.02 -7.63 -8.15
N ARG A 88 9.59 -6.59 -8.87
CA ARG A 88 9.70 -5.22 -8.37
C ARG A 88 8.49 -4.91 -7.53
N LEU A 89 8.73 -4.37 -6.34
CA LEU A 89 7.70 -4.06 -5.37
C LEU A 89 7.53 -2.55 -5.26
N LYS A 90 6.28 -2.11 -5.14
CA LYS A 90 5.95 -0.71 -4.89
C LYS A 90 4.71 -0.62 -4.03
N LEU A 91 4.79 0.13 -2.95
CA LEU A 91 3.62 0.48 -2.14
C LEU A 91 2.89 1.65 -2.81
N VAL A 92 1.57 1.54 -2.93
CA VAL A 92 0.71 2.54 -3.58
C VAL A 92 -0.46 2.84 -2.67
N SER A 93 -0.83 4.11 -2.55
CA SER A 93 -1.98 4.55 -1.78
C SER A 93 -2.87 5.51 -2.56
N SER A 94 -4.06 5.74 -2.00
CA SER A 94 -4.92 6.85 -2.40
C SER A 94 -4.21 8.21 -2.27
N PRO A 95 -4.44 9.17 -3.18
CA PRO A 95 -3.74 10.46 -3.18
C PRO A 95 -3.89 11.27 -1.89
N GLU A 96 -5.08 11.22 -1.27
CA GLU A 96 -5.35 11.89 0.00
C GLU A 96 -4.50 11.29 1.13
N LEU A 97 -4.45 9.97 1.24
CA LEU A 97 -3.61 9.28 2.23
C LEU A 97 -2.12 9.54 1.98
N LYS A 98 -1.70 9.50 0.72
CA LYS A 98 -0.31 9.79 0.32
C LYS A 98 0.15 11.19 0.73
N ALA A 99 -0.74 12.17 0.71
CA ALA A 99 -0.40 13.52 1.16
C ALA A 99 -0.09 13.54 2.67
N LEU A 100 -0.73 12.70 3.46
CA LEU A 100 -0.61 12.69 4.91
C LEU A 100 0.50 11.77 5.40
N PHE A 101 0.71 10.67 4.69
CA PHE A 101 1.71 9.67 4.97
C PHE A 101 2.58 9.48 3.72
N PRO A 102 3.83 9.98 3.72
CA PRO A 102 4.76 9.78 2.61
C PRO A 102 5.17 8.31 2.57
N ILE A 103 4.37 7.52 1.86
CA ILE A 103 4.55 6.07 1.73
C ILE A 103 5.84 5.71 0.99
N GLU A 104 6.47 6.66 0.29
CA GLU A 104 7.82 6.54 -0.22
C GLU A 104 8.88 6.25 0.87
N GLU A 105 8.65 6.68 2.11
CA GLU A 105 9.57 6.46 3.22
C GLU A 105 9.40 5.06 3.85
N PHE A 106 8.32 4.35 3.51
CA PHE A 106 8.09 2.99 3.99
C PHE A 106 9.12 2.04 3.38
N ARG A 107 9.97 1.48 4.23
CA ARG A 107 10.96 0.47 3.82
C ARG A 107 10.28 -0.88 3.66
N LEU A 108 10.00 -1.25 2.41
CA LEU A 108 9.49 -2.57 2.06
C LEU A 108 10.51 -3.65 2.48
N PRO A 109 10.05 -4.76 3.10
CA PRO A 109 10.93 -5.89 3.38
C PRO A 109 11.54 -6.44 2.07
N PRO A 110 12.78 -6.95 2.11
CA PRO A 110 13.40 -7.49 0.91
C PRO A 110 12.68 -8.74 0.43
N TRP A 111 12.52 -8.88 -0.89
CA TRP A 111 12.06 -10.14 -1.49
C TRP A 111 13.21 -11.15 -1.50
N LEU A 112 13.09 -12.22 -0.70
CA LEU A 112 14.12 -13.25 -0.60
C LEU A 112 14.06 -14.24 -1.77
N ASN A 113 15.19 -14.88 -2.09
CA ASN A 113 15.23 -15.89 -3.14
C ASN A 113 14.34 -17.09 -2.78
N GLY A 114 13.50 -17.53 -3.71
CA GLY A 114 12.52 -18.60 -3.50
C GLY A 114 11.25 -18.19 -2.75
N MET A 115 11.17 -16.95 -2.24
CA MET A 115 9.97 -16.44 -1.57
C MET A 115 8.84 -16.22 -2.58
N CYS A 116 7.61 -16.45 -2.15
CA CYS A 116 6.40 -16.20 -2.93
C CYS A 116 5.53 -15.09 -2.33
N MET A 117 4.52 -14.61 -3.07
CA MET A 117 3.63 -13.56 -2.58
C MET A 117 2.89 -13.99 -1.32
N ALA A 118 2.41 -15.23 -1.24
CA ALA A 118 1.68 -15.73 -0.09
C ALA A 118 2.51 -15.74 1.21
N GLU A 119 3.82 -15.92 1.11
CA GLU A 119 4.76 -15.82 2.24
C GLU A 119 5.15 -14.38 2.56
N TYR A 120 5.25 -13.53 1.54
CA TYR A 120 5.69 -12.14 1.69
C TYR A 120 4.61 -11.23 2.30
N LEU A 121 3.35 -11.43 1.88
CA LEU A 121 2.23 -10.53 2.22
C LEU A 121 1.92 -10.45 3.73
N PRO A 122 1.86 -11.56 4.49
CA PRO A 122 1.54 -11.50 5.92
C PRO A 122 2.52 -10.64 6.72
N THR A 123 3.82 -10.81 6.50
CA THR A 123 4.86 -10.02 7.17
C THR A 123 4.76 -8.54 6.83
N LEU A 124 4.52 -8.21 5.56
CA LEU A 124 4.32 -6.83 5.14
C LEU A 124 3.08 -6.21 5.80
N GLU A 125 1.98 -6.96 5.86
CA GLU A 125 0.73 -6.51 6.48
C GLU A 125 0.90 -6.23 7.97
N GLU A 126 1.55 -7.12 8.71
CA GLU A 126 1.85 -6.92 10.14
C GLU A 126 2.71 -5.66 10.37
N MET A 127 3.74 -5.45 9.55
CA MET A 127 4.59 -4.25 9.63
C MET A 127 3.79 -2.97 9.33
N LEU A 128 2.93 -2.99 8.31
CA LEU A 128 2.10 -1.84 7.95
C LEU A 128 1.05 -1.55 9.02
N GLU A 129 0.39 -2.58 9.53
CA GLU A 129 -0.59 -2.47 10.62
C GLU A 129 0.04 -1.84 11.86
N SER A 130 1.22 -2.30 12.28
CA SER A 130 1.94 -1.71 13.40
C SER A 130 2.25 -0.24 13.17
N GLN A 131 2.82 0.13 12.01
CA GLN A 131 3.18 1.52 11.73
C GLN A 131 1.96 2.45 11.64
N ILE A 132 0.86 1.97 11.04
CA ILE A 132 -0.39 2.72 10.98
C ILE A 132 -0.96 2.89 12.39
N GLY A 133 -0.93 1.86 13.23
CA GLY A 133 -1.36 1.92 14.62
C GLY A 133 -0.58 2.95 15.44
N ASP A 134 0.74 2.96 15.30
CA ASP A 134 1.63 3.93 15.94
C ASP A 134 1.33 5.36 15.46
N ALA A 135 1.17 5.55 14.15
CA ALA A 135 0.83 6.83 13.56
C ALA A 135 -0.53 7.36 14.05
N VAL A 136 -1.57 6.52 14.06
CA VAL A 136 -2.91 6.87 14.53
C VAL A 136 -2.86 7.25 16.02
N SER A 137 -2.16 6.46 16.84
CA SER A 137 -1.97 6.75 18.26
C SER A 137 -1.26 8.09 18.47
N SER A 138 -0.25 8.37 17.67
CA SER A 138 0.51 9.61 17.69
C SER A 138 -0.35 10.83 17.31
N ILE A 139 -1.23 10.69 16.31
CA ILE A 139 -2.21 11.72 15.94
C ILE A 139 -3.16 12.01 17.12
N GLU A 140 -3.68 10.96 17.75
CA GLU A 140 -4.63 11.10 18.86
C GLU A 140 -4.01 11.79 20.09
N VAL A 141 -2.76 11.48 20.42
CA VAL A 141 -2.04 12.16 21.52
C VAL A 141 -1.88 13.64 21.23
N ARG A 142 -1.48 14.01 20.00
CA ARG A 142 -1.31 15.42 19.60
C ARG A 142 -2.63 16.17 19.58
N ARG A 143 -3.71 15.52 19.11
CA ARG A 143 -5.07 16.08 19.18
C ARG A 143 -5.45 16.40 20.63
N LYS A 144 -5.28 15.45 21.55
CA LYS A 144 -5.57 15.66 22.99
C LYS A 144 -4.74 16.82 23.57
N PHE A 145 -3.46 16.91 23.20
CA PHE A 145 -2.58 17.99 23.63
C PHE A 145 -3.10 19.35 23.15
N ILE A 146 -3.40 19.52 21.86
CA ILE A 146 -3.94 20.76 21.29
C ILE A 146 -5.26 21.15 21.98
N VAL A 147 -6.16 20.19 22.18
CA VAL A 147 -7.44 20.42 22.88
C VAL A 147 -7.23 20.87 24.32
N ALA A 148 -6.24 20.31 25.02
CA ALA A 148 -5.91 20.70 26.39
C ALA A 148 -5.29 22.11 26.48
N LEU A 149 -4.66 22.60 25.42
CA LEU A 149 -4.12 23.96 25.36
C LEU A 149 -5.19 25.02 25.08
N ALA A 150 -6.31 24.65 24.45
CA ALA A 150 -7.34 25.59 24.02
C ALA A 150 -7.94 26.47 25.14
N PRO A 151 -8.17 25.98 26.37
CA PRO A 151 -8.61 26.82 27.48
C PRO A 151 -7.58 27.86 27.94
N LEU A 152 -6.29 27.60 27.70
CA LEU A 152 -5.18 28.45 28.16
C LEU A 152 -4.84 29.54 27.14
N PHE A 153 -4.85 29.19 25.85
CA PHE A 153 -4.37 30.05 24.77
C PHE A 153 -5.48 30.50 23.80
N GLY A 154 -6.74 30.14 24.06
CA GLY A 154 -7.85 30.29 23.11
C GLY A 154 -7.85 29.16 22.08
N ARG A 155 -8.82 29.14 21.15
CA ARG A 155 -8.82 28.17 20.02
C ARG A 155 -7.98 28.76 18.88
N PRO A 156 -6.78 28.23 18.57
CA PRO A 156 -6.10 28.62 17.34
C PRO A 156 -7.02 28.26 16.16
N VAL A 157 -7.16 29.14 15.18
CA VAL A 157 -7.91 28.84 13.93
C VAL A 157 -7.27 27.66 13.18
N GLU A 158 -5.98 27.42 13.41
CA GLU A 158 -5.20 26.29 12.91
C GLU A 158 -5.47 24.97 13.66
N ALA A 159 -6.19 25.00 14.79
CA ALA A 159 -6.59 23.82 15.57
C ALA A 159 -7.89 23.16 15.08
N ASP A 160 -8.30 23.45 13.85
CA ASP A 160 -9.35 22.70 13.17
C ASP A 160 -8.89 21.23 13.03
N PRO A 161 -9.71 20.22 13.36
CA PRO A 161 -9.38 18.80 13.13
C PRO A 161 -8.90 18.49 11.70
N VAL A 162 -9.32 19.29 10.71
CA VAL A 162 -8.81 19.21 9.32
C VAL A 162 -7.36 19.73 9.19
N CYS A 163 -6.97 20.71 10.02
CA CYS A 163 -5.65 21.34 10.06
C CYS A 163 -4.63 20.62 10.96
N ILE A 164 -5.04 19.71 11.85
CA ILE A 164 -4.10 18.93 12.69
C ILE A 164 -3.07 18.20 11.82
N LEU A 165 -3.50 17.70 10.66
CA LEU A 165 -2.62 17.05 9.69
C LEU A 165 -1.68 18.01 8.94
N GLN A 166 -2.08 19.28 8.79
CA GLN A 166 -1.27 20.32 8.15
C GLN A 166 -0.21 20.88 9.10
N ILE A 167 -0.57 21.12 10.38
CA ILE A 167 0.39 21.49 11.44
C ILE A 167 1.47 20.40 11.59
N LEU A 168 1.11 19.12 11.39
CA LEU A 168 2.04 18.01 11.48
C LEU A 168 3.12 17.97 10.38
N ARG A 169 2.86 18.58 9.22
CA ARG A 169 3.88 18.73 8.17
C ARG A 169 4.90 19.81 8.48
N ASP A 170 4.51 20.86 9.20
CA ASP A 170 5.36 22.04 9.43
C ASP A 170 6.31 21.89 10.63
N PHE A 171 6.20 20.79 11.39
CA PHE A 171 7.07 20.46 12.54
C PHE A 171 8.03 19.27 12.31
N MET A 172 8.07 18.69 11.10
CA MET A 172 9.13 17.77 10.64
C MET A 172 10.12 18.49 9.74
#